data_AF-A0A8J6V205-F1
#
_entry.id   AF-A0A8J6V205-F1
#
_cell.length_a   1.000
_cell.length_b   1.000
_cell.length_c   1.000
_cell.angle_alpha   90.00
_cell.angle_beta   90.00
_cell.angle_gamma   90.00
#
_symmetry.space_group_name_H-M   'P 1'
#
loop_
_entity.id
_entity.type
_entity.pdbx_description
1 polymer ?
#
loop_
_entity_poly.entity_id
_entity_poly.type
_entity_poly.pdbx_seq_one_letter_code
_entity_poly.pdbx_strand_id
1 'polypeptide(L)' 'METLLPDERVEILQATVIDVGVIQGRGWAVVEQNAAWGAGLYGCDPIEVLEVLRYAVVAA' A
#
# COMPACT_ATOMS: atom_id res chain seq x y z
N MET A 1 -11.56 -1.33 -14.51
CA MET A 1 -10.91 -0.87 -13.27
C MET A 1 -9.53 -0.42 -13.68
N GLU A 2 -9.21 0.87 -13.59
CA GLU A 2 -7.86 1.37 -13.91
C GLU A 2 -6.89 0.89 -12.83
N THR A 3 -5.76 0.34 -13.26
CA THR A 3 -4.72 -0.19 -12.37
C THR A 3 -3.88 0.97 -11.84
N LEU A 4 -3.70 1.06 -10.52
CA LEU A 4 -3.01 2.19 -9.86
C LEU A 4 -1.48 2.19 -10.08
N LEU A 5 -0.89 1.00 -10.25
CA LEU A 5 0.53 0.79 -10.49
C LEU A 5 0.69 -0.18 -11.68
N PRO A 6 0.53 0.30 -12.93
CA PRO A 6 0.43 -0.56 -14.11
C PRO A 6 1.79 -0.95 -14.73
N ASP A 7 2.91 -0.48 -14.20
CA ASP A 7 4.23 -0.77 -14.77
C ASP A 7 4.65 -2.20 -14.43
N GLU A 8 4.50 -3.10 -15.41
CA GLU A 8 4.82 -4.54 -15.29
C GLU A 8 6.30 -4.82 -14.96
N ARG A 9 7.18 -3.83 -15.09
CA ARG A 9 8.60 -3.97 -14.72
C ARG A 9 8.84 -3.82 -13.22
N VAL A 10 7.84 -3.36 -12.47
CA VAL A 10 7.92 -3.13 -11.03
C VAL A 10 7.12 -4.21 -10.32
N GLU A 11 7.82 -5.15 -9.70
CA GLU A 11 7.18 -6.13 -8.82
C GLU A 11 6.81 -5.46 -7.50
N ILE A 12 5.56 -5.65 -7.08
CA ILE A 12 5.03 -5.15 -5.82
C ILE A 12 4.59 -6.36 -5.01
N LEU A 13 4.91 -6.34 -3.72
CA LEU A 13 4.47 -7.38 -2.80
C LEU A 13 2.94 -7.40 -2.71
N GLN A 14 2.40 -8.57 -2.40
CA GLN A 14 0.96 -8.79 -2.38
C GLN A 14 0.21 -7.85 -1.43
N ALA A 15 0.87 -7.37 -0.36
CA ALA A 15 0.35 -6.31 0.49
C ALA A 15 1.26 -5.08 0.50
N THR A 16 0.68 -3.93 0.14
CA THR A 16 1.30 -2.61 0.15
C THR A 16 0.33 -1.57 0.68
N VAL A 17 0.84 -0.44 1.16
CA VAL A 17 0.06 0.74 1.48
C VAL A 17 0.37 1.86 0.48
N ILE A 18 -0.63 2.67 0.19
CA ILE A 18 -0.53 3.81 -0.71
C ILE A 18 -1.16 5.00 -0.01
N ASP A 19 -0.39 6.07 0.10
CA ASP A 19 -0.86 7.32 0.65
C ASP A 19 -1.44 8.16 -0.49
N VAL A 20 -2.71 8.55 -0.34
CA VAL A 20 -3.45 9.33 -1.34
C VAL A 20 -3.83 10.67 -0.74
N GLY A 21 -3.52 11.74 -1.47
CA GLY A 21 -3.84 13.11 -1.09
C GLY A 21 -4.62 13.83 -2.17
N VAL A 22 -5.13 15.03 -1.84
CA VAL A 22 -5.74 15.94 -2.81
C VAL A 22 -4.80 17.11 -3.06
N ILE A 23 -4.47 17.33 -4.33
CA ILE A 23 -3.70 18.49 -4.80
C ILE A 23 -4.70 19.57 -5.24
N GLN A 24 -4.54 20.77 -4.67
CA GLN A 24 -5.38 21.91 -4.99
C GLN A 24 -5.40 22.19 -6.51
N GLY A 25 -6.60 22.24 -7.09
CA GLY A 25 -6.80 22.49 -8.51
C GLY A 25 -6.43 21.33 -9.46
N ARG A 26 -6.04 20.15 -8.93
CA ARG A 26 -5.65 18.97 -9.73
C ARG A 26 -6.38 17.69 -9.36
N GLY A 27 -6.96 17.61 -8.16
CA GLY A 27 -7.69 16.43 -7.71
C GLY A 27 -6.82 15.48 -6.90
N TRP A 28 -7.18 14.20 -6.83
CA TRP A 28 -6.45 13.23 -6.03
C TRP A 28 -5.15 12.80 -6.72
N ALA A 29 -4.15 12.44 -5.93
CA ALA A 29 -2.89 11.88 -6.39
C ALA A 29 -2.35 10.87 -5.37
N VAL A 30 -1.65 9.85 -5.86
CA VAL A 30 -0.76 9.03 -5.03
C VAL A 30 0.44 9.88 -4.62
N VAL A 31 0.70 9.94 -3.32
CA VAL A 31 1.78 10.71 -2.73
C VAL A 31 2.99 9.81 -2.47
N GLU A 32 2.74 8.61 -1.92
CA GLU A 32 3.78 7.67 -1.53
C GLU A 32 3.26 6.22 -1.62
N GLN A 33 4.17 5.28 -1.87
CA GLN A 33 3.95 3.86 -1.69
C GLN A 33 4.88 3.35 -0.60
N ASN A 34 4.32 2.62 0.36
CA ASN A 34 5.02 2.09 1.51
C ASN A 34 4.78 0.58 1.61
N ALA A 35 5.77 -0.17 2.10
CA ALA A 35 5.51 -1.53 2.55
C ALA A 35 4.53 -1.48 3.73
N ALA A 36 3.59 -2.44 3.82
CA ALA A 36 2.48 -2.32 4.77
C ALA A 36 2.94 -2.27 6.25
N TRP A 37 4.08 -2.88 6.58
CA TRP A 37 4.65 -2.83 7.93
C TRP A 37 5.13 -1.43 8.36
N GLY A 38 5.37 -0.51 7.41
CA GLY A 38 5.76 0.87 7.66
C GLY A 38 4.59 1.84 7.86
N ALA A 39 3.35 1.41 7.63
CA ALA A 39 2.19 2.29 7.51
C ALA A 39 1.57 2.80 8.82
N GLY A 40 2.19 2.50 9.97
CA GLY A 40 1.62 2.87 11.28
C GLY A 40 0.33 2.12 11.59
N LEU A 41 0.45 0.86 12.01
CA LEU A 41 -0.62 -0.12 12.28
C LEU A 41 -1.52 0.22 13.48
N TYR A 42 -1.60 1.49 13.86
CA TYR A 42 -2.32 1.95 15.04
C TYR A 42 -3.81 1.72 14.88
N GLY A 43 -4.41 1.00 15.82
CA GLY A 43 -5.85 0.69 15.82
C GLY A 43 -6.26 -0.47 14.91
N CYS A 44 -5.33 -1.12 14.23
CA CYS A 44 -5.60 -2.39 13.56
C CYS A 44 -5.92 -3.49 14.58
N ASP A 45 -6.75 -4.46 14.17
CA ASP A 45 -6.85 -5.71 14.92
C ASP A 45 -5.49 -6.44 14.88
N PRO A 46 -4.92 -6.80 16.04
CA PRO A 46 -3.56 -7.34 16.11
C PRO A 46 -3.44 -8.74 15.53
N ILE A 47 -4.53 -9.49 15.39
CA ILE A 47 -4.54 -10.82 14.78
C ILE A 47 -4.72 -10.70 13.27
N GLU A 48 -5.67 -9.90 12.81
CA GLU A 48 -5.94 -9.75 11.38
C GLU A 48 -4.75 -9.11 10.64
N VAL A 49 -4.04 -8.18 11.27
CA VAL A 49 -2.91 -7.49 10.65
C VAL A 49 -1.73 -8.43 10.35
N LEU A 50 -1.61 -9.58 11.05
CA LEU A 50 -0.50 -10.51 10.83
C LEU A 50 -0.48 -11.10 9.42
N GLU A 51 -1.64 -11.36 8.83
CA GLU A 51 -1.73 -11.84 7.45
C GLU A 51 -1.29 -10.76 6.46
N VAL A 52 -1.66 -9.51 6.70
CA VAL A 52 -1.20 -8.37 5.88
C VAL A 52 0.33 -8.25 5.94
N LEU A 53 0.90 -8.36 7.13
CA LEU A 53 2.36 -8.30 7.31
C LEU A 53 3.08 -9.46 6.64
N ARG A 54 2.52 -10.68 6.71
CA ARG A 54 3.07 -11.84 5.99
C ARG A 54 3.22 -11.57 4.49
N TYR A 55 2.17 -11.02 3.87
CA TYR A 55 2.18 -10.67 2.45
C TYR A 55 3.00 -9.43 2.09
N ALA A 56 3.37 -8.60 3.08
CA ALA A 56 4.17 -7.39 2.88
C ALA A 56 5.68 -7.62 3.06
N VAL A 57 6.11 -8.83 3.41
CA VAL A 57 7.52 -9.14 3.71
C VAL A 57 8.01 -10.40 2.97
N VAL A 58 7.13 -11.38 2.76
CA VAL A 58 7.48 -12.62 2.06
C VAL A 58 6.95 -12.56 0.63
N ALA A 59 7.86 -12.67 -0.35
CA ALA A 59 7.48 -12.92 -1.73
C ALA A 59 6.88 -14.34 -1.82
N ALA A 60 5.70 -14.46 -2.43
CA ALA A 60 5.00 -15.73 -2.61
C ALA A 60 5.71 -16.64 -3.63
#